data_AF-A0A7S0EGX9-F1
#
_entry.id   AF-A0A7S0EGX9-F1
#
_cell.length_a   1.000
_cell.length_b   1.000
_cell.length_c   1.000
_cell.angle_alpha   90.00
_cell.angle_beta   90.00
_cell.angle_gamma   90.00
#
_symmetry.space_group_name_H-M   'P 1'
#
loop_
_entity.id
_entity.type
_entity.pdbx_description
1 polymer ?
#
loop_
_entity_poly.entity_id
_entity_poly.type
_entity_poly.pdbx_seq_one_letter_code
_entity_poly.pdbx_strand_id
1 'polypeptide(L)'
;MRASMLLPGICGPPITLDSMGGAKEPLADAMLFEPIPYRAALAEGATHVLVLRTRPDGVNLVRKQAIIEKLISHRFFRRKLGLSRMAKHMEQQRHRILYAEDILRLNEGSRATADSAAAEAAEAAARVQAEAEQAQVAAAAKARAQAEAQAEVQAQAEATARARVQAKAEAQAEEARRMAAARTRAEEATKALEEATKARWAEQAAAEQAASEQAAAEQAASEQAASEQAAAEQAAAEKARRVARGRAIAAERLAAQASATADSVGRKALADSVASERQSLIRQDGHTAAQAAARARAKAKVEEFAAKRRAQEEAEQAQVAEVAEAAEAAKAAEAARAARAAWRRDRARSKGGSRRLKVRWSCTPLHSTSWCVRPRPSASSGAGCCIRCGGRAWPW
;
A
#
# COMPACT_ATOMS: atom_id res chain seq x y z
N MET A 1 42.58 -36.67 -46.90
CA MET A 1 42.05 -37.50 -45.79
C MET A 1 42.76 -38.84 -45.63
N ARG A 2 42.74 -39.75 -46.62
CA ARG A 2 43.36 -41.09 -46.49
C ARG A 2 44.80 -41.06 -45.97
N ALA A 3 45.68 -40.22 -46.54
CA ALA A 3 47.08 -40.08 -46.11
C ALA A 3 47.21 -39.72 -44.61
N SER A 4 46.37 -38.81 -44.12
CA SER A 4 46.38 -38.33 -42.75
C SER A 4 45.96 -39.38 -41.71
N MET A 5 45.52 -40.56 -42.15
CA MET A 5 45.16 -41.68 -41.26
C MET A 5 46.13 -42.86 -41.41
N LEU A 6 47.22 -42.71 -42.18
CA LEU A 6 48.18 -43.78 -42.44
C LEU A 6 49.25 -43.83 -41.36
N LEU A 7 48.89 -44.41 -40.21
CA LEU A 7 49.82 -44.72 -39.14
C LEU A 7 50.88 -45.73 -39.64
N PRO A 8 52.18 -45.35 -39.64
CA PRO A 8 53.25 -46.23 -40.09
C PRO A 8 53.23 -47.56 -39.35
N GLY A 9 53.22 -48.66 -40.10
CA GLY A 9 53.21 -50.02 -39.54
C GLY A 9 51.85 -50.54 -39.07
N ILE A 10 50.78 -49.74 -39.11
CA ILE A 10 49.42 -50.15 -38.71
C ILE A 10 48.46 -50.09 -39.90
N CYS A 11 48.40 -48.96 -40.60
CA CYS A 11 47.34 -48.67 -41.57
C CYS A 11 47.72 -48.99 -43.03
N GLY A 12 48.66 -49.91 -43.26
CA GLY A 12 49.08 -50.34 -44.60
C GLY A 12 50.25 -49.53 -45.20
N PRO A 13 50.54 -49.68 -46.51
CA PRO A 13 51.60 -48.94 -47.19
C PRO A 13 51.26 -47.44 -47.31
N PRO A 14 52.27 -46.55 -47.39
CA PRO A 14 52.02 -45.14 -47.64
C PRO A 14 51.37 -44.96 -49.01
N ILE A 15 50.52 -43.95 -49.14
CA ILE A 15 49.93 -43.59 -50.43
C ILE A 15 50.78 -42.52 -51.10
N THR A 16 50.86 -42.56 -52.42
CA THR A 16 51.40 -41.46 -53.23
C THR A 16 50.21 -40.76 -53.90
N LEU A 17 50.25 -39.44 -54.00
CA LEU A 17 49.25 -38.69 -54.74
C LEU A 17 49.85 -38.29 -56.09
N ASP A 18 49.42 -38.98 -57.15
CA ASP A 18 49.86 -38.67 -58.52
C ASP A 18 49.38 -37.27 -58.97
N SER A 19 48.32 -36.75 -58.34
CA SER A 19 47.68 -35.48 -58.67
C SER A 19 48.47 -34.22 -58.29
N MET A 20 49.61 -34.34 -57.62
CA MET A 20 50.42 -33.18 -57.21
C MET A 20 51.52 -32.79 -58.21
N GLY A 21 51.53 -33.38 -59.42
CA GLY A 21 52.37 -32.91 -60.55
C GLY A 21 53.89 -32.97 -60.33
N GLY A 22 54.36 -33.57 -59.24
CA GLY A 22 55.75 -33.66 -58.83
C GLY A 22 56.24 -35.10 -58.62
N ALA A 23 57.44 -35.24 -58.04
CA ALA A 23 57.98 -36.54 -57.66
C ALA A 23 56.99 -37.30 -56.75
N LYS A 24 56.86 -38.62 -56.96
CA LYS A 24 55.93 -39.48 -56.19
C LYS A 24 56.40 -39.62 -54.74
N GLU A 25 56.13 -38.60 -53.94
CA GLU A 25 56.48 -38.60 -52.52
C GLU A 25 55.50 -39.45 -51.71
N PRO A 26 55.99 -40.39 -50.90
CA PRO A 26 55.14 -41.20 -50.04
C PRO A 26 54.54 -40.34 -48.93
N LEU A 27 53.21 -40.34 -48.83
CA LEU A 27 52.48 -39.63 -47.79
C LEU A 27 52.16 -40.57 -46.62
N ALA A 28 52.29 -40.02 -45.42
CA ALA A 28 51.98 -40.68 -44.16
C ALA A 28 51.16 -39.75 -43.27
N ASP A 29 50.74 -40.26 -42.11
CA ASP A 29 50.02 -39.48 -41.10
C ASP A 29 50.78 -38.19 -40.72
N ALA A 30 50.04 -37.09 -40.59
CA ALA A 30 50.58 -35.78 -40.23
C ALA A 30 51.19 -35.77 -38.82
N MET A 31 50.82 -36.70 -37.94
CA MET A 31 51.37 -36.85 -36.59
C MET A 31 52.90 -37.04 -36.56
N LEU A 32 53.53 -37.38 -37.68
CA LEU A 32 55.00 -37.43 -37.76
C LEU A 32 55.66 -36.05 -37.70
N PHE A 33 54.98 -35.02 -38.19
CA PHE A 33 55.53 -33.68 -38.36
C PHE A 33 54.73 -32.59 -37.65
N GLU A 34 53.41 -32.72 -37.55
CA GLU A 34 52.55 -31.76 -36.89
C GLU A 34 51.37 -32.49 -36.21
N PRO A 35 51.61 -33.06 -35.01
CA PRO A 35 50.58 -33.80 -34.26
C PRO A 35 49.35 -32.97 -33.90
N ILE A 36 49.52 -31.65 -33.74
CA ILE A 36 48.43 -30.69 -33.56
C ILE A 36 48.56 -29.65 -34.68
N PRO A 37 47.66 -29.65 -35.68
CA PRO A 37 47.81 -28.82 -36.88
C PRO A 37 47.42 -27.35 -36.68
N TYR A 38 47.71 -26.76 -35.51
CA TYR A 38 47.38 -25.35 -35.26
C TYR A 38 48.42 -24.39 -35.84
N ARG A 39 49.67 -24.82 -36.05
CA ARG A 39 50.71 -23.95 -36.65
C ARG A 39 50.44 -23.76 -38.13
N ALA A 40 50.03 -24.82 -38.83
CA ALA A 40 49.55 -24.74 -40.20
C ALA A 40 48.37 -23.75 -40.31
N ALA A 41 47.37 -23.86 -39.43
CA ALA A 41 46.25 -22.92 -39.42
C ALA A 41 46.70 -21.45 -39.25
N LEU A 42 47.63 -21.19 -38.34
CA LEU A 42 48.21 -19.85 -38.16
C LEU A 42 48.99 -19.38 -39.39
N ALA A 43 49.78 -20.26 -40.02
CA ALA A 43 50.53 -19.97 -41.23
C ALA A 43 49.62 -19.67 -42.43
N GLU A 44 48.42 -20.26 -42.47
CA GLU A 44 47.36 -19.97 -43.44
C GLU A 44 46.57 -18.69 -43.11
N GLY A 45 46.93 -17.97 -42.04
CA GLY A 45 46.35 -16.67 -41.68
C GLY A 45 45.22 -16.74 -40.66
N ALA A 46 45.00 -17.87 -39.99
CA ALA A 46 44.05 -17.93 -38.88
C ALA A 46 44.50 -17.02 -37.72
N THR A 47 43.58 -16.18 -37.22
CA THR A 47 43.84 -15.29 -36.07
C THR A 47 43.47 -15.94 -34.74
N HIS A 48 42.47 -16.83 -34.76
CA HIS A 48 41.97 -17.56 -33.59
C HIS A 48 41.88 -19.04 -33.95
N VAL A 49 42.40 -19.91 -33.08
CA VAL A 49 42.37 -21.35 -33.31
C VAL A 49 41.77 -22.05 -32.11
N LEU A 50 40.71 -22.83 -32.34
CA LEU A 50 40.16 -23.74 -31.36
C LEU A 50 40.82 -25.11 -31.52
N VAL A 51 41.62 -25.52 -30.53
CA VAL A 51 42.32 -26.80 -30.57
C VAL A 51 41.60 -27.83 -29.71
N LEU A 52 41.14 -28.92 -30.35
CA LEU A 52 40.57 -30.07 -29.68
C LEU A 52 41.63 -31.16 -29.50
N ARG A 53 41.88 -31.54 -28.25
CA ARG A 53 42.80 -32.63 -27.92
C ARG A 53 42.03 -33.79 -27.31
N THR A 54 42.32 -35.00 -27.77
CA THR A 54 41.72 -36.24 -27.22
C THR A 54 42.46 -36.75 -25.99
N ARG A 55 43.74 -36.37 -25.82
CA ARG A 55 44.54 -36.70 -24.64
C ARG A 55 44.22 -35.71 -23.51
N PRO A 56 44.00 -36.19 -22.28
CA PRO A 56 43.82 -35.30 -21.13
C PRO A 56 45.13 -34.60 -20.77
N ASP A 57 45.02 -33.40 -20.20
CA ASP A 57 46.15 -32.64 -19.69
C ASP A 57 46.86 -33.35 -18.53
N GLY A 58 48.15 -33.08 -18.36
CA GLY A 58 48.98 -33.65 -17.29
C GLY A 58 49.50 -35.08 -17.55
N VAL A 59 49.19 -35.68 -18.69
CA VAL A 59 49.77 -36.98 -19.07
C VAL A 59 51.22 -36.80 -19.53
N ASN A 60 52.12 -37.65 -19.04
CA ASN A 60 53.51 -37.65 -19.51
C ASN A 60 53.60 -38.20 -20.95
N LEU A 61 53.94 -37.30 -21.88
CA LEU A 61 54.05 -37.56 -23.33
C LEU A 61 55.42 -38.12 -23.74
N VAL A 62 56.45 -37.80 -22.97
CA VAL A 62 57.84 -38.19 -23.25
C VAL A 62 58.15 -39.49 -22.50
N ARG A 63 57.50 -40.58 -22.95
CA ARG A 63 57.88 -41.93 -22.51
C ARG A 63 59.06 -42.44 -23.33
N LYS A 64 59.86 -43.33 -22.74
CA LYS A 64 60.87 -44.10 -23.48
C LYS A 64 60.21 -44.74 -24.71
N GLN A 65 60.89 -44.67 -25.86
CA GLN A 65 60.38 -45.22 -27.11
C GLN A 65 60.08 -46.70 -26.94
N ALA A 66 58.88 -47.13 -27.35
CA ALA A 66 58.53 -48.55 -27.29
C ALA A 66 59.39 -49.33 -28.29
N ILE A 67 59.73 -50.59 -27.96
CA ILE A 67 60.49 -51.47 -28.88
C ILE A 67 59.77 -51.57 -30.23
N ILE A 68 58.43 -51.64 -30.21
CA ILE A 68 57.60 -51.67 -31.42
C ILE A 68 57.81 -50.42 -32.28
N GLU A 69 57.90 -49.23 -31.69
CA GLU A 69 58.14 -47.99 -32.45
C GLU A 69 59.51 -47.96 -33.11
N LYS A 70 60.55 -48.49 -32.44
CA LYS A 70 61.89 -48.66 -33.03
C LYS A 70 61.88 -49.65 -34.18
N LEU A 71 61.13 -50.75 -34.05
CA LEU A 71 60.98 -51.73 -35.12
C LEU A 71 60.22 -51.14 -36.32
N ILE A 72 59.18 -50.35 -36.07
CA ILE A 72 58.44 -49.64 -37.12
C ILE A 72 59.35 -48.63 -37.81
N SER A 73 60.08 -47.78 -37.07
CA SER A 73 60.96 -46.76 -37.67
C SER A 73 62.03 -47.40 -38.57
N HIS A 74 62.66 -48.48 -38.08
CA HIS A 74 63.70 -49.17 -38.80
C HIS A 74 63.17 -49.99 -39.99
N ARG A 75 62.11 -50.79 -39.81
CA ARG A 75 61.60 -51.67 -40.88
C ARG A 75 60.82 -50.90 -41.93
N PHE A 76 59.95 -49.97 -41.51
CA PHE A 76 59.06 -49.25 -42.42
C PHE A 76 59.78 -48.13 -43.14
N PHE A 77 60.38 -47.17 -42.41
CA PHE A 77 61.00 -46.00 -43.06
C PHE A 77 62.37 -46.32 -43.64
N ARG A 78 63.27 -46.97 -42.88
CA ARG A 78 64.64 -47.20 -43.35
C ARG A 78 64.74 -48.31 -44.39
N ARG A 79 64.13 -49.49 -44.15
CA ARG A 79 64.24 -50.63 -45.08
C ARG A 79 63.26 -50.59 -46.24
N LYS A 80 61.96 -50.38 -45.98
CA LYS A 80 60.92 -50.48 -47.03
C LYS A 80 60.83 -49.23 -47.91
N LEU A 81 60.91 -48.04 -47.32
CA LEU A 81 60.71 -46.78 -48.05
C LEU A 81 62.00 -46.02 -48.39
N GLY A 82 63.16 -46.44 -47.87
CA GLY A 82 64.43 -45.74 -48.08
C GLY A 82 64.50 -44.35 -47.43
N LEU A 83 63.57 -44.00 -46.53
CA LEU A 83 63.47 -42.70 -45.88
C LEU A 83 64.29 -42.67 -44.57
N SER A 84 65.61 -42.71 -44.70
CA SER A 84 66.53 -42.75 -43.55
C SER A 84 66.42 -41.53 -42.63
N ARG A 85 66.15 -40.34 -43.17
CA ARG A 85 65.93 -39.11 -42.39
C ARG A 85 64.69 -39.21 -41.50
N MET A 86 63.60 -39.77 -42.03
CA MET A 86 62.37 -40.00 -41.27
C MET A 86 62.57 -41.06 -40.18
N ALA A 87 63.28 -42.14 -40.49
CA ALA A 87 63.64 -43.15 -39.48
C ALA A 87 64.40 -42.51 -38.31
N LYS A 88 65.39 -41.65 -38.60
CA LYS A 88 66.14 -40.89 -37.59
C LYS A 88 65.26 -39.91 -36.81
N HIS A 89 64.34 -39.21 -37.47
CA HIS A 89 63.36 -38.31 -36.83
C HIS A 89 62.49 -39.05 -35.80
N MET A 90 62.04 -40.26 -36.15
CA MET A 90 61.26 -41.13 -35.26
C MET A 90 62.09 -41.71 -34.12
N GLU A 91 63.31 -42.17 -34.38
CA GLU A 91 64.26 -42.66 -33.36
C GLU A 91 64.63 -41.58 -32.35
N GLN A 92 64.77 -40.34 -32.79
CA GLN A 92 65.00 -39.18 -31.93
C GLN A 92 63.74 -38.67 -31.24
N GLN A 93 62.58 -39.31 -31.46
CA GLN A 93 61.29 -38.92 -30.91
C GLN A 93 60.89 -37.46 -31.18
N ARG A 94 61.38 -36.85 -32.26
CA ARG A 94 61.14 -35.43 -32.56
C ARG A 94 59.65 -35.08 -32.67
N HIS A 95 58.82 -35.99 -33.19
CA HIS A 95 57.37 -35.85 -33.23
C HIS A 95 56.73 -35.72 -31.82
N ARG A 96 57.27 -36.43 -30.81
CA ARG A 96 56.77 -36.32 -29.42
C ARG A 96 57.25 -35.05 -28.74
N ILE A 97 58.50 -34.65 -29.03
CA ILE A 97 59.06 -33.40 -28.52
C ILE A 97 58.21 -32.24 -29.03
N LEU A 98 57.94 -32.20 -30.34
CA LEU A 98 57.09 -31.17 -30.94
C LEU A 98 55.67 -31.18 -30.37
N TYR A 99 55.06 -32.37 -30.19
CA TYR A 99 53.75 -32.48 -29.54
C TYR A 99 53.75 -31.89 -28.12
N ALA A 100 54.80 -32.13 -27.35
CA ALA A 100 54.93 -31.60 -26.00
C ALA A 100 55.11 -30.07 -26.00
N GLU A 101 55.94 -29.53 -26.89
CA GLU A 101 56.10 -28.09 -27.09
C GLU A 101 54.78 -27.41 -27.44
N ASP A 102 54.02 -28.01 -28.36
CA ASP A 102 52.70 -27.52 -28.76
C ASP A 102 51.71 -27.52 -27.60
N ILE A 103 51.71 -28.56 -26.78
CA ILE A 103 50.86 -28.63 -25.60
C ILE A 103 51.22 -27.57 -24.58
N LEU A 104 52.51 -27.32 -24.34
CA LEU A 104 52.94 -26.27 -23.43
C LEU A 104 52.48 -24.89 -23.91
N ARG A 105 52.68 -24.60 -25.21
CA ARG A 105 52.27 -23.32 -25.80
C ARG A 105 50.76 -23.13 -25.79
N LEU A 106 49.99 -24.17 -26.09
CA LEU A 106 48.53 -24.13 -26.02
C LEU A 106 48.03 -23.95 -24.58
N ASN A 107 48.68 -24.57 -23.62
CA ASN A 107 48.34 -24.43 -22.20
C ASN A 107 48.67 -23.02 -21.68
N GLU A 108 49.77 -22.43 -22.13
CA GLU A 108 50.11 -21.03 -21.86
C GLU A 108 49.06 -20.08 -22.44
N GLY A 109 48.71 -20.25 -23.73
CA GLY A 109 47.65 -19.46 -24.36
C GLY A 109 46.30 -19.61 -23.65
N SER A 110 45.91 -20.83 -23.28
CA SER A 110 44.67 -21.08 -22.56
C SER A 110 44.64 -20.43 -21.17
N ARG A 111 45.78 -20.36 -20.47
CA ARG A 111 45.88 -19.67 -19.17
C ARG A 111 45.80 -18.16 -19.35
N ALA A 112 46.52 -17.60 -20.32
CA ALA A 112 46.45 -16.17 -20.61
C ALA A 112 45.02 -15.70 -20.91
N THR A 113 44.25 -16.49 -21.67
CA THR A 113 42.82 -16.20 -21.92
C THR A 113 41.95 -16.35 -20.67
N ALA A 114 42.24 -17.33 -19.80
CA ALA A 114 41.53 -17.48 -18.55
C ALA A 114 41.81 -16.32 -17.58
N ASP A 115 43.06 -15.86 -17.52
CA ASP A 115 43.50 -14.74 -16.68
C ASP A 115 42.92 -13.42 -17.19
N SER A 116 42.89 -13.20 -18.51
CA SER A 116 42.25 -12.02 -19.10
C SER A 116 40.74 -12.02 -18.85
N ALA A 117 40.07 -13.17 -19.05
CA ALA A 117 38.64 -13.30 -18.76
C ALA A 117 38.34 -13.11 -17.26
N ALA A 118 39.21 -13.58 -16.37
CA ALA A 118 39.08 -13.36 -14.93
C ALA A 118 39.26 -11.89 -14.56
N ALA A 119 40.21 -11.19 -15.19
CA ALA A 119 40.42 -9.75 -15.00
C ALA A 119 39.22 -8.92 -15.48
N GLU A 120 38.70 -9.22 -16.68
CA GLU A 120 37.50 -8.58 -17.23
C GLU A 120 36.27 -8.84 -16.33
N ALA A 121 36.11 -10.07 -15.84
CA ALA A 121 35.03 -10.41 -14.91
C ALA A 121 35.16 -9.68 -13.56
N ALA A 122 36.39 -9.53 -13.04
CA ALA A 122 36.66 -8.80 -11.82
C ALA A 122 36.38 -7.29 -11.98
N GLU A 123 36.78 -6.71 -13.11
CA GLU A 123 36.46 -5.31 -13.43
C GLU A 123 34.96 -5.08 -13.57
N ALA A 124 34.25 -5.99 -14.28
CA ALA A 124 32.80 -5.93 -14.40
C ALA A 124 32.11 -6.04 -13.02
N ALA A 125 32.58 -6.94 -12.15
CA ALA A 125 32.06 -7.06 -10.78
C ALA A 125 32.29 -5.78 -9.96
N ALA A 126 33.46 -5.16 -10.08
CA ALA A 126 33.77 -3.90 -9.41
C ALA A 126 32.86 -2.75 -9.89
N ARG A 127 32.57 -2.67 -11.19
CA ARG A 127 31.62 -1.68 -11.74
C ARG A 127 30.21 -1.87 -11.18
N VAL A 128 29.71 -3.11 -11.14
CA VAL A 128 28.40 -3.43 -10.56
C VAL A 128 28.35 -3.07 -9.06
N GLN A 129 29.42 -3.33 -8.31
CA GLN A 129 29.48 -2.95 -6.90
C GLN A 129 29.47 -1.42 -6.73
N ALA A 130 30.23 -0.68 -7.53
CA ALA A 130 30.25 0.78 -7.48
C ALA A 130 28.88 1.39 -7.82
N GLU A 131 28.19 0.85 -8.84
CA GLU A 131 26.82 1.27 -9.18
C GLU A 131 25.83 0.99 -8.04
N ALA A 132 25.96 -0.16 -7.36
CA ALA A 132 25.14 -0.50 -6.21
C ALA A 132 25.37 0.45 -5.02
N GLU A 133 26.62 0.81 -4.74
CA GLU A 133 26.97 1.78 -3.68
C GLU A 133 26.42 3.18 -4.01
N GLN A 134 26.54 3.64 -5.25
CA GLN A 134 25.94 4.91 -5.69
C GLN A 134 24.42 4.90 -5.56
N ALA A 135 23.76 3.80 -5.93
CA ALA A 135 22.31 3.65 -5.77
C ALA A 135 21.88 3.68 -4.29
N GLN A 136 22.66 3.07 -3.39
CA GLN A 136 22.40 3.14 -1.93
C GLN A 136 22.54 4.57 -1.39
N VAL A 137 23.58 5.30 -1.81
CA VAL A 137 23.77 6.71 -1.41
C VAL A 137 22.61 7.58 -1.92
N ALA A 138 22.20 7.40 -3.18
CA ALA A 138 21.07 8.12 -3.76
C ALA A 138 19.74 7.79 -3.04
N ALA A 139 19.51 6.53 -2.69
CA ALA A 139 18.34 6.11 -1.92
C ALA A 139 18.33 6.73 -0.50
N ALA A 140 19.48 6.77 0.17
CA ALA A 140 19.63 7.40 1.48
C ALA A 140 19.39 8.91 1.42
N ALA A 141 19.89 9.59 0.39
CA ALA A 141 19.64 11.02 0.17
C ALA A 141 18.14 11.31 -0.06
N LYS A 142 17.48 10.49 -0.88
CA LYS A 142 16.02 10.60 -1.11
C LYS A 142 15.23 10.38 0.17
N ALA A 143 15.60 9.39 1.00
CA ALA A 143 14.94 9.13 2.27
C ALA A 143 15.09 10.31 3.26
N ARG A 144 16.25 10.95 3.31
CA ARG A 144 16.47 12.15 4.14
C ARG A 144 15.61 13.32 3.67
N ALA A 145 15.57 13.60 2.37
CA ALA A 145 14.71 14.65 1.81
C ALA A 145 13.22 14.40 2.08
N GLN A 146 12.77 13.14 2.03
CA GLN A 146 11.41 12.77 2.39
C GLN A 146 11.12 12.97 3.87
N ALA A 147 12.06 12.64 4.76
CA ALA A 147 11.91 12.85 6.20
C ALA A 147 11.86 14.35 6.56
N GLU A 148 12.69 15.18 5.92
CA GLU A 148 12.66 16.63 6.08
C GLU A 148 11.32 17.23 5.63
N ALA A 149 10.83 16.83 4.45
CA ALA A 149 9.52 17.27 3.96
C ALA A 149 8.36 16.85 4.89
N GLN A 150 8.42 15.63 5.45
CA GLN A 150 7.43 15.17 6.43
C GLN A 150 7.49 15.97 7.74
N ALA A 151 8.69 16.31 8.21
CA ALA A 151 8.88 17.14 9.40
C ALA A 151 8.30 18.55 9.20
N GLU A 152 8.48 19.16 8.02
CA GLU A 152 7.89 20.45 7.69
C GLU A 152 6.36 20.41 7.68
N VAL A 153 5.76 19.39 7.04
CA VAL A 153 4.31 19.20 7.03
C VAL A 153 3.76 19.01 8.44
N GLN A 154 4.45 18.22 9.27
CA GLN A 154 4.06 18.03 10.67
C GLN A 154 4.16 19.34 11.47
N ALA A 155 5.23 20.11 11.31
CA ALA A 155 5.39 21.40 11.96
C ALA A 155 4.28 22.41 11.55
N GLN A 156 3.89 22.43 10.28
CA GLN A 156 2.77 23.25 9.79
C GLN A 156 1.43 22.80 10.37
N ALA A 157 1.20 21.49 10.48
CA ALA A 157 -0.01 20.94 11.09
C ALA A 157 -0.11 21.31 12.57
N GLU A 158 1.00 21.19 13.32
CA GLU A 158 1.07 21.58 14.73
C GLU A 158 0.86 23.09 14.91
N ALA A 159 1.48 23.93 14.06
CA ALA A 159 1.27 25.38 14.08
C ALA A 159 -0.20 25.74 13.83
N THR A 160 -0.84 25.09 12.85
CA THR A 160 -2.26 25.29 12.54
C THR A 160 -3.16 24.84 13.69
N ALA A 161 -2.83 23.72 14.34
CA ALA A 161 -3.57 23.23 15.50
C ALA A 161 -3.48 24.21 16.68
N ARG A 162 -2.27 24.74 16.97
CA ARG A 162 -2.05 25.76 18.00
C ARG A 162 -2.84 27.04 17.70
N ALA A 163 -2.82 27.51 16.45
CA ALA A 163 -3.59 28.69 16.03
C ALA A 163 -5.11 28.50 16.23
N ARG A 164 -5.64 27.30 15.95
CA ARG A 164 -7.06 26.99 16.20
C ARG A 164 -7.42 26.99 17.67
N VAL A 165 -6.55 26.43 18.52
CA VAL A 165 -6.76 26.43 19.98
C VAL A 165 -6.74 27.87 20.52
N GLN A 166 -5.80 28.69 20.06
CA GLN A 166 -5.71 30.10 20.45
C GLN A 166 -6.95 30.88 20.00
N ALA A 167 -7.38 30.75 18.74
CA ALA A 167 -8.59 31.41 18.24
C ALA A 167 -9.84 31.01 19.02
N LYS A 168 -9.95 29.73 19.43
CA LYS A 168 -11.05 29.27 20.28
C LYS A 168 -10.99 29.90 21.67
N ALA A 169 -9.80 30.00 22.27
CA ALA A 169 -9.63 30.64 23.57
C ALA A 169 -9.96 32.13 23.53
N GLU A 170 -9.57 32.84 22.47
CA GLU A 170 -9.90 34.25 22.24
C GLU A 170 -11.41 34.45 22.07
N ALA A 171 -12.08 33.59 21.28
CA ALA A 171 -13.53 33.62 21.11
C ALA A 171 -14.28 33.38 22.45
N GLN A 172 -13.81 32.41 23.25
CA GLN A 172 -14.36 32.14 24.58
C GLN A 172 -14.13 33.31 25.54
N ALA A 173 -12.97 33.97 25.47
CA ALA A 173 -12.69 35.16 26.26
C ALA A 173 -13.58 36.35 25.86
N GLU A 174 -13.85 36.53 24.56
CA GLU A 174 -14.77 37.55 24.08
C GLU A 174 -16.22 37.28 24.53
N GLU A 175 -16.68 36.03 24.42
CA GLU A 175 -17.99 35.61 24.90
C GLU A 175 -18.13 35.83 26.42
N ALA A 176 -17.11 35.47 27.19
CA ALA A 176 -17.09 35.73 28.64
C ALA A 176 -17.16 37.24 28.95
N ARG A 177 -16.47 38.09 28.18
CA ARG A 177 -16.56 39.56 28.30
C ARG A 177 -17.96 40.06 27.97
N ARG A 178 -18.60 39.53 26.92
CA ARG A 178 -19.99 39.88 26.56
C ARG A 178 -20.98 39.48 27.65
N MET A 179 -20.83 38.28 28.21
CA MET A 179 -21.67 37.80 29.33
C MET A 179 -21.47 38.63 30.59
N ALA A 180 -20.22 39.01 30.91
CA ALA A 180 -19.93 39.90 32.03
C ALA A 180 -20.57 41.28 31.84
N ALA A 181 -20.44 41.88 30.65
CA ALA A 181 -21.07 43.16 30.33
C ALA A 181 -22.62 43.09 30.32
N ALA A 182 -23.19 41.97 29.90
CA ALA A 182 -24.64 41.75 29.97
C ALA A 182 -25.12 41.67 31.42
N ARG A 183 -24.35 41.00 32.29
CA ARG A 183 -24.65 40.92 33.73
C ARG A 183 -24.59 42.28 34.40
N THR A 184 -23.57 43.10 34.12
CA THR A 184 -23.50 44.46 34.70
C THR A 184 -24.69 45.31 34.26
N ARG A 185 -25.09 45.25 32.98
CA ARG A 185 -26.29 45.94 32.49
C ARG A 185 -27.57 45.43 33.14
N ALA A 186 -27.68 44.13 33.39
CA ALA A 186 -28.82 43.56 34.10
C ALA A 186 -28.90 44.06 35.54
N GLU A 187 -27.76 44.09 36.25
CA GLU A 187 -27.66 44.62 37.62
C GLU A 187 -27.98 46.13 37.69
N GLU A 188 -27.54 46.91 36.70
CA GLU A 188 -27.92 48.33 36.56
C GLU A 188 -29.42 48.50 36.27
N ALA A 189 -29.99 47.68 35.38
CA ALA A 189 -31.41 47.71 35.07
C ALA A 189 -32.29 47.33 36.27
N THR A 190 -31.87 46.35 37.08
CA THR A 190 -32.60 46.01 38.32
C THR A 190 -32.55 47.14 39.33
N LYS A 191 -31.40 47.81 39.50
CA LYS A 191 -31.29 48.99 40.36
C LYS A 191 -32.19 50.13 39.87
N ALA A 192 -32.18 50.41 38.57
CA ALA A 192 -33.04 51.44 37.99
C ALA A 192 -34.54 51.11 38.18
N LEU A 193 -34.93 49.83 38.09
CA LEU A 193 -36.30 49.39 38.35
C LEU A 193 -36.68 49.54 39.83
N GLU A 194 -35.77 49.20 40.75
CA GLU A 194 -35.97 49.43 42.19
C GLU A 194 -36.12 50.92 42.53
N GLU A 195 -35.32 51.79 41.90
CA GLU A 195 -35.44 53.24 42.06
C GLU A 195 -36.75 53.76 41.48
N ALA A 196 -37.13 53.32 40.27
CA ALA A 196 -38.39 53.70 39.63
C ALA A 196 -39.62 53.23 40.42
N THR A 197 -39.57 52.02 41.01
CA THR A 197 -40.65 51.53 41.87
C THR A 197 -40.74 52.33 43.15
N LYS A 198 -39.61 52.61 43.85
CA LYS A 198 -39.59 53.50 45.02
C LYS A 198 -40.17 54.89 44.71
N ALA A 199 -39.84 55.46 43.55
CA ALA A 199 -40.39 56.73 43.09
C ALA A 199 -41.91 56.67 42.89
N ARG A 200 -42.43 55.61 42.25
CA ARG A 200 -43.88 55.40 42.09
C ARG A 200 -44.61 55.23 43.43
N TRP A 201 -44.03 54.49 44.37
CA TRP A 201 -44.60 54.35 45.71
C TRP A 201 -44.64 55.69 46.46
N ALA A 202 -43.60 56.51 46.32
CA ALA A 202 -43.58 57.87 46.88
C ALA A 202 -44.63 58.78 46.24
N GLU A 203 -44.78 58.72 44.91
CA GLU A 203 -45.80 59.45 44.16
C GLU A 203 -47.22 59.03 44.57
N GLN A 204 -47.47 57.72 44.70
CA GLN A 204 -48.75 57.20 45.17
C GLN A 204 -49.05 57.62 46.60
N ALA A 205 -48.07 57.57 47.51
CA ALA A 205 -48.24 58.02 48.88
C ALA A 205 -48.57 59.52 48.96
N ALA A 206 -47.92 60.36 48.14
CA ALA A 206 -48.24 61.78 48.03
C ALA A 206 -49.66 62.02 47.48
N ALA A 207 -50.07 61.24 46.48
CA ALA A 207 -51.41 61.30 45.92
C ALA A 207 -52.49 60.85 46.92
N GLU A 208 -52.24 59.79 47.69
CA GLU A 208 -53.14 59.32 48.76
C GLU A 208 -53.25 60.34 49.89
N GLN A 209 -52.14 61.00 50.28
CA GLN A 209 -52.17 62.07 51.26
C GLN A 209 -52.99 63.27 50.75
N ALA A 210 -52.77 63.71 49.51
CA ALA A 210 -53.55 64.78 48.90
C ALA A 210 -55.04 64.44 48.78
N ALA A 211 -55.37 63.18 48.43
CA ALA A 211 -56.74 62.70 48.40
C ALA A 211 -57.38 62.68 49.80
N SER A 212 -56.61 62.34 50.84
CA SER A 212 -57.09 62.36 52.24
C SER A 212 -57.34 63.78 52.74
N GLU A 213 -56.50 64.75 52.34
CA GLU A 213 -56.69 66.17 52.64
C GLU A 213 -57.90 66.75 51.89
N GLN A 214 -58.08 66.36 50.63
CA GLN A 214 -59.26 66.75 49.84
C GLN A 214 -60.55 66.13 50.40
N ALA A 215 -60.54 64.87 50.81
CA ALA A 215 -61.69 64.22 51.44
C ALA A 215 -62.05 64.87 52.79
N ALA A 216 -61.06 65.27 53.60
CA ALA A 216 -61.29 66.03 54.83
C ALA A 216 -61.88 67.43 54.54
N ALA A 217 -61.45 68.09 53.47
CA ALA A 217 -62.00 69.37 53.03
C ALA A 217 -63.44 69.23 52.50
N GLU A 218 -63.73 68.18 51.72
CA GLU A 218 -65.09 67.89 51.23
C GLU A 218 -66.02 67.49 52.37
N GLN A 219 -65.55 66.74 53.37
CA GLN A 219 -66.36 66.41 54.55
C GLN A 219 -66.69 67.68 55.36
N ALA A 220 -65.73 68.58 55.57
CA ALA A 220 -65.97 69.89 56.21
C ALA A 220 -66.95 70.76 55.40
N ALA A 221 -66.85 70.75 54.07
CA ALA A 221 -67.78 71.46 53.19
C ALA A 221 -69.19 70.84 53.23
N SER A 222 -69.30 69.52 53.34
CA SER A 222 -70.59 68.82 53.43
C SER A 222 -71.29 69.03 54.79
N GLU A 223 -70.54 69.17 55.89
CA GLU A 223 -71.09 69.54 57.19
C GLU A 223 -71.57 71.00 57.22
N GLN A 224 -70.87 71.90 56.53
CA GLN A 224 -71.30 73.28 56.35
C GLN A 224 -72.55 73.39 55.46
N ALA A 225 -72.61 72.62 54.37
CA ALA A 225 -73.78 72.53 53.49
C ALA A 225 -75.00 71.88 54.17
N ALA A 226 -74.80 70.88 55.04
CA ALA A 226 -75.88 70.27 55.82
C ALA A 226 -76.48 71.24 56.84
N SER A 227 -75.67 72.17 57.39
CA SER A 227 -76.16 73.23 58.29
C SER A 227 -76.94 74.33 57.55
N GLU A 228 -76.62 74.60 56.27
CA GLU A 228 -77.33 75.56 55.43
C GLU A 228 -78.60 74.98 54.78
N GLN A 229 -78.60 73.68 54.47
CA GLN A 229 -79.76 72.99 53.88
C GLN A 229 -80.89 72.73 54.90
N ALA A 230 -80.56 72.58 56.20
CA ALA A 230 -81.54 72.57 57.29
C ALA A 230 -82.25 73.92 57.49
N ALA A 231 -81.61 75.05 57.10
CA ALA A 231 -82.22 76.38 57.11
C ALA A 231 -83.06 76.65 55.84
N ALA A 232 -82.75 76.00 54.71
CA ALA A 232 -83.48 76.16 53.45
C ALA A 232 -84.73 75.27 53.33
N GLU A 233 -84.77 74.09 53.97
CA GLU A 233 -85.95 73.19 53.95
C GLU A 233 -87.14 73.72 54.76
N GLN A 234 -86.93 74.59 55.76
CA GLN A 234 -88.02 75.31 56.44
C GLN A 234 -88.66 76.41 55.56
N ALA A 235 -87.97 76.90 54.52
CA ALA A 235 -88.49 77.87 53.56
C ALA A 235 -89.12 77.24 52.30
N ALA A 236 -88.76 75.99 51.97
CA ALA A 236 -89.30 75.26 50.81
C ALA A 236 -90.63 74.53 51.08
N ALA A 237 -90.94 74.22 52.35
CA ALA A 237 -92.20 73.60 52.77
C ALA A 237 -93.44 74.51 52.55
N GLU A 238 -93.26 75.84 52.46
CA GLU A 238 -94.35 76.80 52.23
C GLU A 238 -94.68 76.99 50.73
N LYS A 239 -93.69 76.85 49.84
CA LYS A 239 -93.88 76.96 48.37
C LYS A 239 -94.40 75.67 47.73
N ALA A 240 -94.17 74.50 48.34
CA ALA A 240 -94.66 73.21 47.85
C ALA A 240 -96.20 73.07 47.90
N ARG A 241 -96.89 73.79 48.81
CA ARG A 241 -98.38 73.82 48.86
C ARG A 241 -99.03 74.57 47.70
N ARG A 242 -98.31 75.46 46.99
CA ARG A 242 -98.87 76.25 45.87
C ARG A 242 -98.71 75.61 44.48
N VAL A 243 -97.76 74.68 44.30
CA VAL A 243 -97.50 74.05 42.99
C VAL A 243 -98.20 72.68 42.85
N ALA A 244 -98.65 72.08 43.95
CA ALA A 244 -99.43 70.84 43.97
C ALA A 244 -100.83 70.96 43.31
N ARG A 245 -101.36 72.17 43.08
CA ARG A 245 -102.61 72.37 42.29
C ARG A 245 -102.40 72.51 40.78
N GLY A 246 -101.16 72.62 40.29
CA GLY A 246 -100.89 72.86 38.86
C GLY A 246 -100.41 71.65 38.05
N ARG A 247 -99.98 70.56 38.72
CA ARG A 247 -99.36 69.40 38.05
C ARG A 247 -100.24 68.15 37.95
N ALA A 248 -101.52 68.28 38.30
CA ALA A 248 -102.53 67.23 38.16
C ALA A 248 -103.15 67.12 36.73
N ILE A 249 -102.76 67.96 35.76
CA ILE A 249 -103.30 67.94 34.38
C ILE A 249 -102.22 67.64 33.31
N ALA A 250 -100.94 67.54 33.69
CA ALA A 250 -99.83 67.32 32.73
C ALA A 250 -99.16 65.93 32.83
N ALA A 251 -99.55 65.10 33.79
CA ALA A 251 -98.94 63.79 34.03
C ALA A 251 -99.57 62.62 33.22
N GLU A 252 -100.64 62.88 32.47
CA GLU A 252 -101.37 61.85 31.69
C GLU A 252 -100.96 61.77 30.21
N ARG A 253 -99.97 62.55 29.76
CA ARG A 253 -99.48 62.55 28.37
C ARG A 253 -97.97 62.25 28.19
N LEU A 254 -97.26 61.91 29.26
CA LEU A 254 -95.85 61.48 29.20
C LEU A 254 -95.64 60.02 29.66
N ALA A 255 -96.74 59.28 29.87
CA ALA A 255 -96.76 57.84 30.15
C ALA A 255 -96.75 56.95 28.87
N ALA A 256 -96.36 57.51 27.71
CA ALA A 256 -96.35 56.81 26.42
C ALA A 256 -95.00 56.89 25.66
N GLN A 257 -93.89 57.23 26.32
CA GLN A 257 -92.56 57.26 25.70
C GLN A 257 -91.42 56.78 26.62
N ALA A 258 -91.75 55.92 27.58
CA ALA A 258 -90.79 55.22 28.43
C ALA A 258 -91.01 53.70 28.40
N SER A 259 -91.03 53.13 27.20
CA SER A 259 -90.79 51.70 26.99
C SER A 259 -89.54 51.52 26.14
N ALA A 260 -88.44 51.19 26.83
CA ALA A 260 -87.29 50.46 26.31
C ALA A 260 -86.44 51.14 25.21
N THR A 261 -85.73 52.20 25.58
CA THR A 261 -84.35 52.42 25.10
C THR A 261 -83.42 51.39 25.76
N ALA A 262 -83.59 50.14 25.34
CA ALA A 262 -82.76 48.99 25.68
C ALA A 262 -82.12 48.40 24.41
N ASP A 263 -81.81 49.22 23.40
CA ASP A 263 -81.39 48.68 22.10
C ASP A 263 -80.49 49.59 21.24
N SER A 264 -79.51 50.30 21.82
CA SER A 264 -78.59 51.10 20.98
C SER A 264 -77.12 51.24 21.40
N VAL A 265 -76.55 50.29 22.18
CA VAL A 265 -75.07 50.19 22.31
C VAL A 265 -74.56 48.73 22.26
N GLY A 266 -75.34 47.78 21.74
CA GLY A 266 -74.97 46.36 21.70
C GLY A 266 -74.61 45.78 20.32
N ARG A 267 -74.70 46.55 19.22
CA ARG A 267 -74.62 45.99 17.85
C ARG A 267 -73.63 46.68 16.92
N LYS A 268 -72.47 47.08 17.46
CA LYS A 268 -71.34 47.56 16.64
C LYS A 268 -69.95 47.14 17.17
N ALA A 269 -69.85 45.93 17.73
CA ALA A 269 -68.58 45.34 18.15
C ALA A 269 -68.52 43.80 17.93
N LEU A 270 -69.24 43.30 16.93
CA LEU A 270 -69.22 41.89 16.52
C LEU A 270 -69.18 41.76 14.98
N ALA A 271 -68.51 42.71 14.32
CA ALA A 271 -68.27 42.68 12.88
C ALA A 271 -66.77 42.73 12.49
N ASP A 272 -65.86 43.03 13.43
CA ASP A 272 -64.41 43.08 13.14
C ASP A 272 -63.61 41.90 13.73
N SER A 273 -64.25 40.97 14.47
CA SER A 273 -63.54 39.83 15.07
C SER A 273 -63.50 38.56 14.19
N VAL A 274 -64.26 38.49 13.10
CA VAL A 274 -64.30 37.29 12.22
C VAL A 274 -63.57 37.50 10.90
N ALA A 275 -63.19 38.73 10.55
CA ALA A 275 -62.38 39.03 9.36
C ALA A 275 -60.86 38.91 9.61
N SER A 276 -60.40 39.02 10.87
CA SER A 276 -58.97 38.90 11.22
C SER A 276 -58.50 37.45 11.47
N GLU A 277 -59.41 36.53 11.83
CA GLU A 277 -59.07 35.13 12.14
C GLU A 277 -59.02 34.23 10.88
N ARG A 278 -59.66 34.66 9.79
CA ARG A 278 -59.64 33.91 8.51
C ARG A 278 -58.41 34.21 7.63
N GLN A 279 -57.66 35.28 7.94
CA GLN A 279 -56.46 35.68 7.20
C GLN A 279 -55.14 35.18 7.83
N SER A 280 -55.18 34.68 9.07
CA SER A 280 -54.03 34.00 9.72
C SER A 280 -53.95 32.51 9.36
N LEU A 281 -55.09 31.86 9.07
CA LEU A 281 -55.17 30.43 8.74
C LEU A 281 -54.80 30.07 7.29
N ILE A 282 -54.78 31.03 6.34
CA ILE A 282 -54.36 30.77 4.95
C ILE A 282 -52.85 31.03 4.72
N ARG A 283 -52.15 31.67 5.67
CA ARG A 283 -50.68 31.87 5.59
C ARG A 283 -49.85 30.78 6.30
N GLN A 284 -50.48 29.89 7.07
CA GLN A 284 -49.76 28.79 7.76
C GLN A 284 -49.66 27.50 6.94
N ASP A 285 -50.51 27.28 5.93
CA ASP A 285 -50.49 26.05 5.12
C ASP A 285 -49.56 26.10 3.89
N GLY A 286 -49.14 27.30 3.46
CA GLY A 286 -48.16 27.46 2.37
C GLY A 286 -46.70 27.26 2.82
N HIS A 287 -46.37 27.63 4.06
CA HIS A 287 -45.01 27.50 4.59
C HIS A 287 -44.67 26.08 5.05
N THR A 288 -45.65 25.31 5.52
CA THR A 288 -45.47 23.91 5.94
C THR A 288 -45.29 22.97 4.75
N ALA A 289 -46.02 23.17 3.64
CA ALA A 289 -45.85 22.39 2.41
C ALA A 289 -44.50 22.66 1.72
N ALA A 290 -44.05 23.92 1.66
CA ALA A 290 -42.75 24.29 1.10
C ALA A 290 -41.58 23.78 1.97
N GLN A 291 -41.71 23.84 3.31
CA GLN A 291 -40.71 23.27 4.22
C GLN A 291 -40.70 21.73 4.19
N ALA A 292 -41.85 21.08 4.04
CA ALA A 292 -41.92 19.62 3.88
C ALA A 292 -41.26 19.18 2.57
N ALA A 293 -41.48 19.89 1.46
CA ALA A 293 -40.82 19.61 0.18
C ALA A 293 -39.30 19.87 0.25
N ALA A 294 -38.86 20.92 0.95
CA ALA A 294 -37.43 21.21 1.16
C ALA A 294 -36.76 20.13 2.03
N ARG A 295 -37.42 19.67 3.10
CA ARG A 295 -36.94 18.58 3.95
C ARG A 295 -36.89 17.25 3.21
N ALA A 296 -37.88 16.95 2.37
CA ALA A 296 -37.87 15.75 1.52
C ALA A 296 -36.72 15.77 0.51
N ARG A 297 -36.45 16.91 -0.13
CA ARG A 297 -35.29 17.08 -1.03
C ARG A 297 -33.96 16.99 -0.30
N ALA A 298 -33.86 17.55 0.91
CA ALA A 298 -32.66 17.44 1.73
C ALA A 298 -32.42 15.98 2.17
N LYS A 299 -33.48 15.27 2.60
CA LYS A 299 -33.40 13.85 2.96
C LYS A 299 -32.98 12.98 1.77
N ALA A 300 -33.55 13.22 0.58
CA ALA A 300 -33.16 12.51 -0.64
C ALA A 300 -31.68 12.73 -1.00
N LYS A 301 -31.15 13.96 -0.83
CA LYS A 301 -29.72 14.25 -1.05
C LYS A 301 -28.82 13.56 -0.03
N VAL A 302 -29.24 13.47 1.23
CA VAL A 302 -28.49 12.75 2.28
C VAL A 302 -28.50 11.25 2.00
N GLU A 303 -29.61 10.68 1.57
CA GLU A 303 -29.72 9.27 1.16
C GLU A 303 -28.89 8.97 -0.09
N GLU A 304 -28.88 9.86 -1.09
CA GLU A 304 -28.03 9.76 -2.27
C GLU A 304 -26.54 9.81 -1.91
N PHE A 305 -26.14 10.72 -1.02
CA PHE A 305 -24.75 10.82 -0.55
C PHE A 305 -24.35 9.59 0.27
N ALA A 306 -25.23 9.09 1.13
CA ALA A 306 -25.00 7.87 1.88
C ALA A 306 -24.86 6.64 0.95
N ALA A 307 -25.66 6.55 -0.12
CA ALA A 307 -25.56 5.50 -1.12
C ALA A 307 -24.22 5.58 -1.89
N LYS A 308 -23.80 6.78 -2.31
CA LYS A 308 -22.49 6.98 -2.95
C LYS A 308 -21.33 6.61 -2.04
N ARG A 309 -21.41 6.95 -0.74
CA ARG A 309 -20.38 6.58 0.24
C ARG A 309 -20.29 5.07 0.44
N ARG A 310 -21.43 4.37 0.54
CA ARG A 310 -21.44 2.89 0.62
C ARG A 310 -20.84 2.25 -0.62
N ALA A 311 -21.19 2.73 -1.82
CA ALA A 311 -20.61 2.24 -3.06
C ALA A 311 -19.09 2.48 -3.13
N GLN A 312 -18.62 3.62 -2.62
CA GLN A 312 -17.19 3.91 -2.51
C GLN A 312 -16.49 2.99 -1.49
N GLU A 313 -17.09 2.78 -0.32
CA GLU A 313 -16.57 1.86 0.71
C GLU A 313 -16.52 0.41 0.19
N GLU A 314 -17.52 -0.04 -0.56
CA GLU A 314 -17.52 -1.36 -1.22
C GLU A 314 -16.43 -1.47 -2.29
N ALA A 315 -16.19 -0.42 -3.08
CA ALA A 315 -15.12 -0.39 -4.08
C ALA A 315 -13.72 -0.40 -3.42
N GLU A 316 -13.54 0.35 -2.33
CA GLU A 316 -12.30 0.36 -1.55
C GLU A 316 -12.05 -1.01 -0.90
N GLN A 317 -13.08 -1.65 -0.34
CA GLN A 317 -12.98 -3.01 0.21
C GLN A 317 -12.62 -4.05 -0.87
N ALA A 318 -13.19 -3.93 -2.08
CA ALA A 318 -12.84 -4.79 -3.20
C ALA A 318 -11.37 -4.62 -3.64
N GLN A 319 -10.87 -3.38 -3.69
CA GLN A 319 -9.46 -3.11 -3.99
C GLN A 319 -8.52 -3.68 -2.93
N VAL A 320 -8.86 -3.55 -1.64
CA VAL A 320 -8.08 -4.13 -0.55
C VAL A 320 -8.05 -5.66 -0.64
N ALA A 321 -9.17 -6.29 -1.01
CA ALA A 321 -9.23 -7.74 -1.21
C ALA A 321 -8.35 -8.20 -2.38
N GLU A 322 -8.35 -7.48 -3.51
CA GLU A 322 -7.50 -7.79 -4.67
C GLU A 322 -6.01 -7.67 -4.33
N VAL A 323 -5.61 -6.62 -3.60
CA VAL A 323 -4.22 -6.44 -3.15
C VAL A 323 -3.81 -7.54 -2.17
N ALA A 324 -4.72 -7.98 -1.28
CA ALA A 324 -4.46 -9.08 -0.35
C ALA A 324 -4.26 -10.42 -1.09
N GLU A 325 -5.09 -10.71 -2.10
CA GLU A 325 -4.95 -11.91 -2.93
C GLU A 325 -3.63 -11.90 -3.72
N ALA A 326 -3.26 -10.75 -4.30
CA ALA A 326 -1.98 -10.58 -4.99
C ALA A 326 -0.78 -10.76 -4.04
N ALA A 327 -0.88 -10.29 -2.80
CA ALA A 327 0.17 -10.48 -1.79
C ALA A 327 0.34 -11.95 -1.39
N GLU A 328 -0.75 -12.70 -1.21
CA GLU A 328 -0.69 -14.15 -0.94
C GLU A 328 -0.13 -14.93 -2.14
N ALA A 329 -0.52 -14.56 -3.37
CA ALA A 329 0.07 -15.14 -4.58
C ALA A 329 1.58 -14.87 -4.70
N ALA A 330 2.04 -13.67 -4.32
CA ALA A 330 3.46 -13.32 -4.30
C ALA A 330 4.25 -14.14 -3.26
N LYS A 331 3.70 -14.32 -2.05
CA LYS A 331 4.29 -15.20 -1.01
C LYS A 331 4.38 -16.64 -1.49
N ALA A 332 3.34 -17.16 -2.13
CA ALA A 332 3.34 -18.51 -2.70
C ALA A 332 4.41 -18.67 -3.81
N ALA A 333 4.57 -17.67 -4.67
CA ALA A 333 5.59 -17.67 -5.72
C ALA A 333 7.02 -17.62 -5.14
N GLU A 334 7.25 -16.87 -4.06
CA GLU A 334 8.51 -16.85 -3.34
C GLU A 334 8.82 -18.20 -2.67
N ALA A 335 7.86 -18.79 -1.98
CA ALA A 335 7.99 -20.13 -1.40
C ALA A 335 8.33 -21.19 -2.48
N ALA A 336 7.70 -21.12 -3.65
CA ALA A 336 8.00 -22.01 -4.77
C ALA A 336 9.42 -21.77 -5.35
N ARG A 337 9.92 -20.53 -5.36
CA ARG A 337 11.31 -20.23 -5.74
C ARG A 337 12.30 -20.78 -4.72
N ALA A 338 12.03 -20.61 -3.43
CA ALA A 338 12.84 -21.16 -2.35
C ALA A 338 12.90 -22.70 -2.39
N ALA A 339 11.77 -23.37 -2.61
CA ALA A 339 11.71 -24.83 -2.75
C ALA A 339 12.53 -25.34 -3.95
N ARG A 340 12.43 -24.66 -5.11
CA ARG A 340 13.25 -24.98 -6.29
C ARG A 340 14.74 -24.79 -6.03
N ALA A 341 15.13 -23.74 -5.32
CA ALA A 341 16.52 -23.50 -4.94
C ALA A 341 17.04 -24.59 -3.98
N ALA A 342 16.24 -24.99 -2.99
CA ALA A 342 16.57 -26.08 -2.07
C ALA A 342 16.77 -27.41 -2.82
N TRP A 343 15.85 -27.75 -3.73
CA TRP A 343 15.97 -28.96 -4.56
C TRP A 343 17.22 -28.95 -5.45
N ARG A 344 17.58 -27.80 -6.05
CA ARG A 344 18.81 -27.67 -6.83
C ARG A 344 20.05 -27.92 -5.97
N ARG A 345 20.08 -27.42 -4.73
CA ARG A 345 21.18 -27.67 -3.77
C ARG A 345 21.29 -29.16 -3.40
N ASP A 346 20.16 -29.82 -3.16
CA ASP A 346 20.16 -31.23 -2.82
C ASP A 346 20.60 -32.11 -3.99
N ARG A 347 20.14 -31.79 -5.21
CA ARG A 347 20.58 -32.44 -6.43
C ARG A 347 22.07 -32.23 -6.73
N ALA A 348 22.62 -31.07 -6.38
CA ALA A 348 24.05 -30.82 -6.51
C ALA A 348 24.86 -31.68 -5.52
N ARG A 349 24.38 -31.87 -4.28
CA ARG A 349 25.00 -32.77 -3.30
C ARG A 349 24.97 -34.23 -3.77
N SER A 350 23.85 -34.70 -4.30
CA SER A 350 23.73 -36.10 -4.76
C SER A 350 24.62 -36.42 -5.96
N LYS A 351 24.85 -35.45 -6.87
CA LYS A 351 25.80 -35.61 -7.98
C LYS A 351 27.27 -35.51 -7.56
N GLY A 352 27.60 -34.73 -6.51
CA GLY A 352 28.97 -34.61 -5.98
C GLY A 352 29.39 -35.76 -5.06
N GLY A 353 28.45 -36.56 -4.56
CA GLY A 353 28.68 -37.64 -3.59
C GLY A 353 29.07 -39.00 -4.17
N SER A 354 29.05 -39.19 -5.50
CA SER A 354 29.56 -40.43 -6.13
C SER A 354 31.09 -40.42 -6.21
N ARG A 355 31.77 -40.11 -5.11
CA ARG A 355 33.07 -40.72 -4.86
C ARG A 355 32.75 -42.18 -4.61
N ARG A 356 32.99 -43.03 -5.61
CA ARG A 356 33.11 -44.48 -5.43
C ARG A 356 33.99 -44.69 -4.19
N LEU A 357 33.36 -44.94 -3.05
CA LEU A 357 33.97 -45.67 -1.96
C LEU A 357 34.32 -47.02 -2.58
N LYS A 358 35.57 -47.10 -3.05
CA LYS A 358 36.24 -48.35 -3.33
C LYS A 358 36.33 -49.02 -1.96
N VAL A 359 35.27 -49.74 -1.58
CA VAL A 359 35.26 -50.64 -0.44
C VAL A 359 36.30 -51.69 -0.78
N ARG A 360 37.52 -51.47 -0.30
CA ARG A 360 38.59 -52.45 -0.34
C ARG A 360 38.18 -53.49 0.68
N TRP A 361 37.53 -54.55 0.22
CA TRP A 361 37.32 -55.77 1.00
C TRP A 361 38.70 -56.34 1.32
N SER A 362 39.23 -55.99 2.49
CA SER A 362 40.30 -56.75 3.12
C SER A 362 39.66 -57.95 3.81
N CYS A 363 39.75 -59.12 3.18
CA CYS A 363 39.58 -60.40 3.85
C CYS A 363 40.66 -60.52 4.93
N THR A 364 40.31 -60.26 6.18
CA THR A 364 41.04 -60.77 7.34
C THR A 364 40.32 -62.01 7.85
N PRO A 365 40.99 -63.18 7.92
CA PRO A 365 40.40 -64.39 8.47
C PRO A 365 40.49 -64.32 10.00
N LEU A 366 39.36 -64.11 10.66
CA LEU A 366 39.25 -64.26 12.11
C LEU A 366 38.54 -65.57 12.41
N HIS A 367 39.34 -66.54 12.85
CA HIS A 367 38.88 -67.68 13.62
C HIS A 367 38.26 -67.15 14.91
N SER A 368 36.97 -67.39 15.13
CA SER A 368 36.40 -67.42 16.48
C SER A 368 35.03 -68.08 16.44
N THR A 369 35.01 -69.32 16.90
CA THR A 369 33.84 -70.07 17.34
C THR A 369 33.15 -69.36 18.50
N SER A 370 31.91 -68.91 18.34
CA SER A 370 30.94 -68.97 19.43
C SER A 370 29.51 -68.84 18.92
N TRP A 371 28.79 -69.91 19.22
CA TRP A 371 27.35 -70.04 19.32
C TRP A 371 26.59 -68.73 19.63
N CYS A 372 25.51 -68.47 18.90
CA CYS A 372 24.38 -67.74 19.47
C CYS A 372 23.06 -68.16 18.80
N VAL A 373 22.12 -68.45 19.68
CA VAL A 373 20.80 -69.05 19.51
C VAL A 373 19.87 -68.16 18.67
N ARG A 374 19.15 -68.77 17.72
CA ARG A 374 18.00 -68.18 17.02
C ARG A 374 16.73 -68.28 17.89
N PRO A 375 15.94 -67.20 18.06
CA PRO A 375 14.52 -67.33 18.29
C PRO A 375 13.74 -67.19 16.98
N ARG A 376 12.79 -68.10 16.76
CA ARG A 376 11.72 -67.97 15.76
C ARG A 376 10.80 -66.81 16.14
N PRO A 377 10.29 -66.03 15.18
CA PRO A 377 8.96 -65.46 15.28
C PRO A 377 7.98 -66.23 14.40
N SER A 378 6.84 -66.51 15.02
CA SER A 378 5.62 -67.09 14.48
C SER A 378 5.04 -66.27 13.33
N ALA A 379 4.41 -66.99 12.41
CA ALA A 379 3.55 -66.46 11.38
C ALA A 379 2.30 -65.77 11.97
N SER A 380 1.95 -64.60 11.43
CA SER A 380 0.57 -64.23 11.18
C SER A 380 0.48 -63.14 10.11
N SER A 381 -0.32 -63.45 9.09
CA SER A 381 -1.19 -62.57 8.29
C SER A 381 -0.66 -61.26 7.68
N GLY A 382 -0.83 -61.13 6.36
CA GLY A 382 -1.19 -59.82 5.79
C GLY A 382 -0.65 -59.46 4.40
N ALA A 383 -1.23 -60.08 3.37
CA ALA A 383 -1.66 -59.44 2.10
C ALA A 383 -0.72 -58.52 1.27
N GLY A 384 -0.56 -58.91 -0.01
CA GLY A 384 -0.54 -58.03 -1.21
C GLY A 384 0.77 -57.28 -1.47
N CYS A 385 1.72 -57.78 -2.27
CA CYS A 385 1.64 -57.95 -3.73
C CYS A 385 1.11 -56.72 -4.49
N CYS A 386 2.02 -55.88 -5.01
CA CYS A 386 2.05 -55.43 -6.41
C CYS A 386 3.25 -54.48 -6.64
N ILE A 387 4.37 -55.09 -7.05
CA ILE A 387 5.52 -54.41 -7.63
C ILE A 387 5.10 -53.91 -9.02
N ARG A 388 4.94 -52.59 -9.18
CA ARG A 388 4.73 -51.97 -10.48
C ARG A 388 6.09 -51.56 -11.07
N CYS A 389 6.75 -52.50 -11.73
CA CYS A 389 7.87 -52.22 -12.64
C CYS A 389 7.33 -51.53 -13.90
N GLY A 390 7.39 -50.20 -13.94
CA GLY A 390 7.13 -49.42 -15.14
C GLY A 390 8.39 -49.28 -15.98
N GLY A 391 8.63 -50.24 -16.88
CA GLY A 391 9.60 -50.09 -17.97
C GLY A 391 9.14 -49.02 -18.95
N ARG A 392 9.97 -47.99 -19.17
CA ARG A 392 9.81 -47.04 -20.27
C ARG A 392 10.77 -47.43 -21.39
N ALA A 393 10.20 -47.96 -22.46
CA ALA A 393 10.83 -48.05 -23.76
C ALA A 393 11.09 -46.63 -24.30
N TRP A 394 12.26 -46.45 -24.89
CA TRP A 394 12.59 -45.32 -25.76
C TRP A 394 12.35 -45.76 -27.21
N PRO A 395 11.66 -44.95 -28.05
CA PRO A 395 11.70 -45.14 -29.48
C PRO A 395 12.95 -44.46 -30.08
N TRP A 396 13.29 -44.93 -31.28
CA TRP A 396 14.51 -44.72 -32.06
C TRP A 396 14.82 -43.27 -32.41
#